data_AF-A0A356TR30-F1
#
_entry.id   AF-A0A356TR30-F1
#
_cell.length_a   1.000
_cell.length_b   1.000
_cell.length_c   1.000
_cell.angle_alpha   90.00
_cell.angle_beta   90.00
_cell.angle_gamma   90.00
#
_symmetry.space_group_name_H-M   'P 1'
#
loop_
_entity.id
_entity.type
_entity.pdbx_description
1 polymer ?
#
loop_
_entity_poly.entity_id
_entity_poly.type
_entity_poly.pdbx_seq_one_letter_code
_entity_poly.pdbx_strand_id
1 'polypeptide(L)' 'FTWTAPSAGTWVIDTVGSELDTVLYALTSCGGAELACNDDGESGFSSEITLELSAGQTIVLVVDGFGSGGGDFVLNANPL' A
#
# COMPACT_ATOMS: atom_id res chain seq x y z
N PHE A 1 -0.68 7.89 -4.04
CA PHE A 1 -2.02 7.67 -4.60
C PHE A 1 -3.10 7.98 -3.57
N THR A 2 -4.24 8.49 -4.01
CA THR A 2 -5.45 8.52 -3.18
C THR A 2 -6.33 7.37 -3.64
N TRP A 3 -6.77 6.53 -2.70
CA TRP A 3 -7.60 5.36 -3.00
C TRP A 3 -8.79 5.32 -2.05
N THR A 4 -9.96 4.97 -2.58
CA THR A 4 -11.22 4.90 -1.83
C THR A 4 -11.73 3.47 -1.85
N ALA A 5 -11.96 2.91 -0.67
CA ALA A 5 -12.49 1.56 -0.54
C ALA A 5 -13.90 1.47 -1.15
N PRO A 6 -14.13 0.62 -2.16
CA PRO A 6 -15.45 0.51 -2.79
C PRO A 6 -16.48 -0.17 -1.88
N SER A 7 -16.03 -0.96 -0.90
CA SER A 7 -16.85 -1.63 0.09
C SER A 7 -16.13 -1.70 1.44
N ALA A 8 -16.92 -1.86 2.51
CA ALA A 8 -16.37 -2.12 3.82
C ALA A 8 -15.77 -3.54 3.86
N GLY A 9 -14.68 -3.71 4.59
CA GLY A 9 -14.03 -5.00 4.78
C GLY A 9 -12.52 -4.89 4.95
N THR A 10 -11.88 -6.05 5.00
CA THR A 10 -10.43 -6.17 5.03
C THR A 10 -9.90 -6.10 3.61
N TRP A 11 -8.90 -5.25 3.40
CA TRP A 11 -8.21 -5.07 2.13
C TRP A 11 -6.74 -5.38 2.29
N VAL A 12 -6.22 -6.17 1.36
CA VAL A 12 -4.79 -6.38 1.16
C VAL A 12 -4.32 -5.43 0.07
N ILE A 13 -3.29 -4.67 0.38
CA ILE A 13 -2.69 -3.70 -0.53
C ILE A 13 -1.22 -4.07 -0.64
N ASP A 14 -0.77 -4.29 -1.86
CA ASP A 14 0.56 -4.85 -2.13
C ASP A 14 1.20 -4.23 -3.36
N THR A 15 2.50 -4.46 -3.50
CA THR A 15 3.30 -4.06 -4.67
C THR A 15 3.80 -5.25 -5.48
N VAL A 16 3.15 -6.41 -5.36
CA VAL A 16 3.54 -7.65 -6.05
C VAL A 16 3.51 -7.44 -7.56
N GLY A 17 4.60 -7.85 -8.22
CA GLY A 17 4.83 -7.64 -9.64
C GLY A 17 5.68 -6.41 -9.96
N SER A 18 6.11 -5.63 -8.96
CA SER A 18 7.11 -4.58 -9.13
C SER A 18 8.50 -5.17 -9.40
N GLU A 19 9.30 -4.48 -10.23
CA GLU A 19 10.69 -4.88 -10.54
C GLU A 19 11.74 -4.29 -9.58
N LEU A 20 11.28 -3.61 -8.53
CA LEU A 20 12.12 -2.96 -7.52
C LEU A 20 11.75 -3.42 -6.12
N ASP A 21 12.66 -3.12 -5.21
CA ASP A 21 12.43 -3.20 -3.77
C ASP A 21 11.59 -2.02 -3.30
N THR A 22 10.41 -2.29 -2.77
CA THR A 22 9.40 -1.27 -2.49
C THR A 22 9.09 -1.16 -1.01
N VAL A 23 8.86 0.07 -0.57
CA VAL A 23 8.26 0.39 0.73
C VAL A 23 6.84 0.87 0.54
N LEU A 24 5.89 0.37 1.32
CA LEU A 24 4.47 0.72 1.23
C LEU A 24 3.94 1.30 2.54
N TYR A 25 3.30 2.47 2.45
CA TYR A 25 2.63 3.12 3.58
C TYR A 25 1.19 3.47 3.23
N ALA A 26 0.31 3.40 4.23
CA ALA A 26 -1.03 3.95 4.18
C ALA A 26 -1.20 5.07 5.21
N LEU A 27 -1.74 6.21 4.79
CA LEU A 27 -2.03 7.35 5.64
C LEU A 27 -3.52 7.70 5.57
N THR A 28 -4.04 8.28 6.65
CA THR A 28 -5.41 8.83 6.72
C THR A 28 -5.68 9.96 5.72
N SER A 29 -4.64 10.73 5.36
CA SER A 29 -4.67 11.83 4.39
C SER A 29 -3.24 12.22 3.98
N CYS A 30 -3.08 13.18 3.07
CA CYS A 30 -1.75 13.65 2.67
C CYS A 30 -1.05 14.33 3.87
N GLY A 31 0.04 13.71 4.38
CA GLY A 31 0.70 14.14 5.62
C GLY A 31 -0.08 13.82 6.90
N GLY A 32 -1.13 12.99 6.81
CA GLY A 32 -1.92 12.54 7.94
C GLY A 32 -1.25 11.43 8.75
N ALA A 33 -1.98 10.92 9.75
CA ALA A 33 -1.51 9.79 10.56
C ALA A 33 -1.36 8.53 9.72
N GLU A 34 -0.30 7.77 9.99
CA GLU A 34 -0.06 6.45 9.43
C GLU A 34 -1.07 5.43 9.96
N LEU A 35 -1.60 4.62 9.05
CA LEU A 35 -2.50 3.52 9.33
C LEU A 35 -1.75 2.19 9.38
N ALA A 36 -0.82 2.00 8.45
CA ALA A 36 0.09 0.86 8.39
C ALA A 36 1.29 1.19 7.49
N CYS A 37 2.41 0.51 7.73
CA CYS A 37 3.58 0.51 6.88
C CYS A 37 4.14 -0.91 6.77
N ASN A 38 4.71 -1.24 5.61
CA ASN A 38 5.57 -2.40 5.47
C ASN A 38 6.72 -2.07 4.50
N ASP A 39 7.88 -2.66 4.76
CA ASP A 39 9.13 -2.52 4.01
C ASP A 39 9.54 -3.86 3.36
N ASP A 40 9.12 -5.01 3.91
CA ASP A 40 9.36 -6.33 3.33
C ASP A 40 8.14 -7.25 3.58
N GLY A 41 7.45 -7.68 2.53
CA GLY A 41 6.37 -8.67 2.58
C GLY A 41 6.86 -10.12 2.47
N GLU A 42 5.94 -11.09 2.44
CA GLU A 42 6.30 -12.52 2.33
C GLU A 42 6.92 -12.90 0.97
N SER A 43 6.75 -12.08 -0.06
CA SER A 43 7.22 -12.33 -1.43
C SER A 43 8.46 -11.54 -1.84
N GLY A 44 9.57 -11.69 -1.10
CA GLY A 44 10.83 -11.04 -1.45
C GLY A 44 10.78 -9.53 -1.18
N PHE A 45 11.22 -8.72 -2.15
CA PHE A 45 11.35 -7.27 -2.04
C PHE A 45 10.04 -6.47 -2.28
N SER A 46 8.89 -7.15 -2.26
CA SER A 46 7.58 -6.50 -2.44
C SER A 46 6.93 -6.30 -1.08
N SER A 47 6.26 -5.16 -0.91
CA SER A 47 5.60 -4.78 0.33
C SER A 47 4.12 -5.11 0.30
N GLU A 48 3.57 -5.49 1.45
CA GLU A 48 2.16 -5.78 1.65
C GLU A 48 1.66 -5.21 2.99
N ILE A 49 0.50 -4.58 2.98
CA ILE A 49 -0.23 -4.13 4.19
C ILE A 49 -1.67 -4.66 4.16
N THR A 50 -2.23 -4.92 5.34
CA THR A 50 -3.63 -5.30 5.50
C THR A 50 -4.35 -4.25 6.35
N LEU A 51 -5.51 -3.78 5.89
CA LEU A 51 -6.30 -2.75 6.55
C LEU A 51 -7.79 -3.12 6.60
N GLU A 52 -8.44 -2.86 7.72
CA GLU A 52 -9.90 -2.86 7.81
C GLU A 52 -10.42 -1.45 7.48
N LEU A 53 -11.25 -1.33 6.45
CA LEU A 53 -11.71 -0.05 5.92
C LEU A 53 -13.23 -0.02 5.82
N SER A 54 -13.81 1.17 6.01
CA SER A 54 -15.24 1.41 5.76
C SER A 54 -15.50 1.66 4.27
N ALA A 55 -16.71 1.35 3.80
CA ALA A 55 -17.13 1.69 2.44
C ALA A 55 -17.05 3.20 2.22
N GLY A 56 -16.41 3.63 1.13
CA GLY A 56 -16.20 5.04 0.82
C GLY A 56 -15.10 5.72 1.64
N GLN A 57 -14.40 5.00 2.51
CA GLN A 57 -13.24 5.55 3.22
C GLN A 57 -12.10 5.78 2.24
N THR A 58 -11.60 7.01 2.21
CA THR A 58 -10.45 7.40 1.40
C THR A 58 -9.19 7.40 2.25
N ILE A 59 -8.13 6.81 1.71
CA ILE A 59 -6.78 6.80 2.28
C ILE A 59 -5.76 7.30 1.26
N VAL A 60 -4.55 7.59 1.73
CA VAL A 60 -3.39 7.87 0.88
C VAL A 60 -2.43 6.69 0.95
N LEU A 61 -2.11 6.12 -0.21
CA LEU A 61 -1.09 5.09 -0.36
C LEU A 61 0.19 5.72 -0.89
N VAL A 62 1.30 5.45 -0.23
CA VAL A 62 2.64 5.91 -0.63
C VAL A 62 3.45 4.67 -0.97
N VAL A 63 3.97 4.62 -2.20
CA VAL A 63 4.93 3.61 -2.64
C VAL A 63 6.25 4.32 -2.82
N ASP A 64 7.29 3.83 -2.15
CA ASP A 64 8.66 4.29 -2.29
C ASP A 64 9.57 3.13 -2.69
N GLY A 65 10.80 3.43 -3.10
CA GLY A 65 11.83 2.44 -3.34
C GLY A 65 12.78 2.33 -2.15
N PHE A 66 13.20 1.12 -1.78
CA PHE A 66 14.21 0.94 -0.74
C PHE A 66 15.56 1.51 -1.19
N GLY A 67 16.21 2.30 -0.32
CA GLY A 67 17.52 2.90 -0.58
C GLY A 67 17.52 3.93 -1.71
N SER A 68 18.23 3.66 -2.81
CA SER A 68 18.24 4.49 -4.02
C SER A 68 17.44 3.87 -5.18
N GLY A 69 16.63 2.85 -4.89
CA GLY A 69 15.76 2.20 -5.86
C GLY A 69 14.66 3.16 -6.33
N GLY A 70 14.33 3.09 -7.62
CA GLY A 70 13.24 3.84 -8.21
C GLY A 70 12.97 3.33 -9.61
N GLY A 71 11.71 3.35 -10.02
CA GLY A 71 11.29 2.79 -11.31
C GLY A 71 9.79 2.57 -11.37
N ASP A 72 9.37 1.82 -12.39
CA ASP A 72 7.99 1.42 -12.54
C ASP A 72 7.60 0.42 -11.44
N PHE A 73 6.45 0.65 -10.82
CA PHE A 73 5.89 -0.22 -9.79
C PHE A 73 4.47 -0.63 -10.13
N VAL A 74 4.05 -1.74 -9.53
CA VAL A 74 2.66 -2.20 -9.49
C VAL A 74 2.11 -1.88 -8.10
N LEU A 75 0.84 -1.46 -8.04
CA LEU A 75 0.12 -1.26 -6.80
C LEU A 75 -1.25 -1.92 -6.93
N ASN A 76 -1.50 -2.93 -6.10
CA ASN A 76 -2.73 -3.71 -6.09
C ASN A 76 -3.53 -3.41 -4.82
N ALA A 77 -4.86 -3.50 -4.93
CA ALA A 77 -5.76 -3.40 -3.77
C ALA A 77 -6.87 -4.44 -3.94
N ASN A 78 -6.81 -5.48 -3.12
CA ASN A 78 -7.66 -6.67 -3.23
C ASN A 78 -8.47 -6.87 -1.94
N PRO A 79 -9.77 -7.15 -2.02
CA PRO A 79 -10.53 -7.56 -0.84
C PRO A 79 -10.05 -8.94 -0.39
N LEU A 80 -9.96 -9.14 0.93
CA LEU A 80 -9.67 -10.45 1.53
C LEU A 80 -10.89 -11.38 1.50
#